data_AF-X0Y2L5-F1
#
_entry.id   AF-X0Y2L5-F1
#
_cell.length_a   1.000
_cell.length_b   1.000
_cell.length_c   1.000
_cell.angle_alpha   90.00
_cell.angle_beta   90.00
_cell.angle_gamma   90.00
#
_symmetry.space_group_name_H-M   'P 1'
#
loop_
_entity.id
_entity.type
_entity.pdbx_description
1 polymer ?
#
loop_
_entity_poly.entity_id
_entity_poly.type
_entity_poly.pdbx_seq_one_letter_code
_entity_poly.pdbx_strand_id
1 'polypeptide(L)'
;IAHGSLVPVGWVSAADNRNLLLAYVSKQRRWPRDITVVQSTDGGVSWQKLPIPTARNLDHGTCRGSVIDGRGDSVLMSSGPGCVGVGLPTPRQFLTKYTFCGTGWQRREEPSILDYDIRHCGSAGSVIRLPSGPKRGRIWAAWGTVDRLRRLAVHCKYSDDDGKTWWHAGKGAGVPGSAEAPFTINTYSYQQPRIAYFRGQAAVFWQDSHGLRWSRFEGGRWSTAEVIDPKLRVTLAVSEHESFRV
;
A
#
# COMPACT_ATOMS: atom_id res chain seq x y z
N ILE A 1 -13.17 -9.50 -15.37
CA ILE A 1 -13.23 -8.64 -14.17
C ILE A 1 -14.61 -8.59 -13.54
N ALA A 2 -15.76 -8.84 -14.15
CA ALA A 2 -17.08 -8.68 -13.51
C ALA A 2 -17.39 -7.22 -13.07
N HIS A 3 -18.65 -6.83 -13.19
CA HIS A 3 -19.11 -5.52 -12.71
C HIS A 3 -19.01 -5.48 -11.18
N GLY A 4 -18.44 -4.41 -10.62
CA GLY A 4 -18.26 -4.28 -9.18
C GLY A 4 -17.02 -4.97 -8.62
N SER A 5 -16.00 -5.23 -9.45
CA SER A 5 -14.77 -5.90 -8.98
C SER A 5 -13.95 -5.02 -8.03
N LEU A 6 -13.46 -5.64 -6.94
CA LEU A 6 -12.42 -5.09 -6.08
C LEU A 6 -11.01 -5.23 -6.69
N VAL A 7 -10.89 -5.91 -7.83
CA VAL A 7 -9.62 -6.10 -8.54
C VAL A 7 -9.68 -5.37 -9.87
N PRO A 8 -8.65 -4.61 -10.23
CA PRO A 8 -7.39 -4.38 -9.51
C PRO A 8 -7.46 -3.27 -8.46
N VAL A 9 -8.58 -2.54 -8.41
CA VAL A 9 -8.79 -1.42 -7.49
C VAL A 9 -10.01 -1.71 -6.64
N GLY A 10 -9.78 -1.91 -5.35
CA GLY A 10 -10.84 -1.97 -4.38
C GLY A 10 -10.32 -2.13 -2.97
N TRP A 11 -11.07 -1.55 -2.03
CA TRP A 11 -10.86 -1.71 -0.61
C TRP A 11 -12.17 -1.39 0.11
N VAL A 12 -12.28 -1.92 1.32
CA VAL A 12 -13.35 -1.59 2.27
C VAL A 12 -12.68 -0.99 3.49
N SER A 13 -13.25 0.09 4.01
CA SER A 13 -12.89 0.66 5.31
C SER A 13 -14.15 0.82 6.15
N ALA A 14 -13.99 0.73 7.46
CA ALA A 14 -15.05 1.02 8.42
C ALA A 14 -14.45 1.86 9.54
N ALA A 15 -15.13 2.93 9.92
CA ALA A 15 -14.81 3.65 11.15
C ALA A 15 -15.63 3.10 12.33
N ASP A 16 -16.85 2.62 12.06
CA ASP A 16 -17.75 1.92 12.97
C ASP A 16 -18.81 1.13 12.15
N ASN A 17 -19.84 0.59 12.80
CA ASN A 17 -20.89 -0.20 12.13
C ASN A 17 -21.84 0.64 11.24
N ARG A 18 -21.82 1.96 11.34
CA ARG A 18 -22.65 2.87 10.55
C ARG A 18 -21.86 3.51 9.41
N ASN A 19 -20.61 3.84 9.68
CA ASN A 19 -19.70 4.51 8.78
C ASN A 19 -18.88 3.47 8.02
N LEU A 20 -19.18 3.31 6.73
CA LEU A 20 -18.49 2.41 5.81
C LEU A 20 -17.98 3.17 4.59
N LEU A 21 -16.80 2.79 4.08
CA LEU A 21 -16.23 3.28 2.83
C LEU A 21 -15.95 2.09 1.93
N LEU A 22 -16.41 2.18 0.69
CA LEU A 22 -16.16 1.17 -0.33
C LEU A 22 -15.58 1.86 -1.57
N ALA A 23 -14.56 1.25 -2.14
CA ALA A 23 -14.07 1.61 -3.46
C ALA A 23 -13.92 0.38 -4.34
N TYR A 24 -14.24 0.54 -5.63
CA TYR A 24 -14.29 -0.55 -6.60
C TYR A 24 -14.23 -0.01 -8.04
N VAL A 25 -14.04 -0.91 -9.01
CA VAL A 25 -14.14 -0.58 -10.44
C VAL A 25 -15.58 -0.76 -10.93
N SER A 26 -16.22 0.31 -11.40
CA SER A 26 -17.68 0.32 -11.70
C SER A 26 -18.05 0.07 -13.16
N LYS A 27 -17.12 0.18 -14.12
CA LYS A 27 -17.36 -0.13 -15.54
C LYS A 27 -16.24 -0.98 -16.15
N GLN A 28 -16.61 -2.03 -16.87
CA GLN A 28 -15.70 -2.88 -17.65
C GLN A 28 -15.49 -2.39 -19.10
N ARG A 29 -15.42 -1.07 -19.36
CA ARG A 29 -14.84 -0.65 -20.65
C ARG A 29 -13.37 -1.05 -20.65
N ARG A 30 -12.88 -1.57 -21.79
CA ARG A 30 -11.53 -2.14 -21.91
C ARG A 30 -10.50 -1.17 -21.33
N TRP A 31 -10.65 0.12 -21.65
CA TRP A 31 -9.94 1.29 -21.10
C TRP A 31 -10.71 2.59 -21.42
N PRO A 32 -10.68 3.65 -20.57
CA PRO A 32 -10.23 3.66 -19.17
C PRO A 32 -11.26 3.00 -18.23
N ARG A 33 -10.77 2.52 -17.09
CA ARG A 33 -11.61 1.93 -16.03
C ARG A 33 -12.03 3.03 -15.04
N ASP A 34 -13.33 3.08 -14.73
CA ASP A 34 -13.87 4.05 -13.77
C ASP A 34 -13.71 3.49 -12.34
N ILE A 35 -12.96 4.19 -11.49
CA ILE A 35 -12.96 3.95 -10.03
C ILE A 35 -14.17 4.66 -9.44
N THR A 36 -14.96 3.93 -8.68
CA THR A 36 -16.01 4.48 -7.83
C THR A 36 -15.55 4.41 -6.38
N VAL A 37 -15.74 5.50 -5.64
CA VAL A 37 -15.61 5.56 -4.19
C VAL A 37 -16.94 6.01 -3.63
N VAL A 38 -17.50 5.24 -2.70
CA VAL A 38 -18.77 5.51 -2.04
C VAL A 38 -18.60 5.34 -0.53
N GLN A 39 -19.38 6.10 0.22
CA GLN A 39 -19.49 5.95 1.67
C GLN A 39 -20.94 5.73 2.08
N SER A 40 -21.14 5.09 3.22
CA SER A 40 -22.40 5.01 3.94
C SER A 40 -22.19 5.54 5.36
N THR A 41 -23.22 6.20 5.91
CA THR A 41 -23.28 6.71 7.30
C THR A 41 -24.44 6.10 8.09
N ASP A 42 -25.11 5.11 7.50
CA ASP A 42 -26.31 4.43 7.99
C ASP A 42 -26.18 2.90 7.93
N GLY A 43 -24.95 2.38 7.96
CA GLY A 43 -24.69 0.93 8.03
C GLY A 43 -24.90 0.19 6.72
N GLY A 44 -24.73 0.89 5.60
CA GLY A 44 -24.85 0.34 4.25
C GLY A 44 -26.26 0.41 3.65
N VAL A 45 -27.22 1.08 4.31
CA VAL A 45 -28.58 1.27 3.81
C VAL A 45 -28.60 2.21 2.61
N SER A 46 -27.85 3.32 2.69
CA SER A 46 -27.66 4.26 1.58
C SER A 46 -26.18 4.55 1.33
N TRP A 47 -25.88 4.95 0.09
CA TRP A 47 -24.51 5.17 -0.37
C TRP A 47 -24.38 6.50 -1.09
N GLN A 48 -23.43 7.33 -0.66
CA GLN A 48 -23.07 8.59 -1.28
C GLN A 48 -21.75 8.46 -2.01
N LYS A 49 -21.68 8.92 -3.26
CA LYS A 49 -20.42 8.99 -4.02
C LYS A 49 -19.48 10.05 -3.44
N LEU A 50 -18.21 9.69 -3.32
CA LEU A 50 -17.12 10.61 -2.99
C LEU A 50 -16.34 11.01 -4.24
N PRO A 51 -15.57 12.11 -4.18
CA PRO A 51 -14.61 12.46 -5.22
C PRO A 51 -13.68 11.28 -5.52
N ILE A 52 -13.45 11.00 -6.80
CA ILE A 52 -12.57 9.90 -7.24
C ILE A 52 -11.10 10.23 -6.95
N PRO A 53 -10.23 9.23 -6.75
CA PRO A 53 -8.82 9.46 -6.52
C PRO A 53 -8.10 9.87 -7.82
N THR A 54 -6.93 10.50 -7.68
CA THR A 54 -6.04 10.78 -8.81
C THR A 54 -5.32 9.50 -9.23
N ALA A 55 -6.03 8.63 -9.94
CA ALA A 55 -5.55 7.37 -10.46
C ALA A 55 -5.98 7.22 -11.91
N ARG A 56 -5.03 7.02 -12.83
CA ARG A 56 -5.34 6.85 -14.27
C ARG A 56 -4.92 5.52 -14.85
N ASN A 57 -3.96 4.85 -14.22
CA ASN A 57 -3.55 3.51 -14.60
C ASN A 57 -3.93 2.50 -13.53
N LEU A 58 -4.80 1.55 -13.87
CA LEU A 58 -5.23 0.49 -12.95
C LEU A 58 -4.52 -0.84 -13.26
N ASP A 59 -3.48 -0.83 -14.08
CA ASP A 59 -2.84 -2.05 -14.56
C ASP A 59 -1.88 -2.66 -13.51
N HIS A 60 -1.57 -3.94 -13.66
CA HIS A 60 -0.54 -4.66 -12.89
C HIS A 60 -0.62 -4.48 -11.36
N GLY A 61 -1.80 -4.31 -10.77
CA GLY A 61 -1.96 -4.11 -9.32
C GLY A 61 -1.56 -2.72 -8.82
N THR A 62 -1.34 -1.76 -9.72
CA THR A 62 -1.35 -0.33 -9.38
C THR A 62 -2.73 0.07 -8.89
N CYS A 63 -2.82 1.10 -8.05
CA CYS A 63 -4.07 1.61 -7.50
C CYS A 63 -4.75 0.71 -6.46
N ARG A 64 -4.01 -0.18 -5.80
CA ARG A 64 -4.53 -0.91 -4.64
C ARG A 64 -4.78 0.08 -3.48
N GLY A 65 -5.99 0.03 -2.94
CA GLY A 65 -6.34 0.76 -1.72
C GLY A 65 -5.82 0.07 -0.46
N SER A 66 -5.67 0.82 0.62
CA SER A 66 -5.34 0.30 1.95
C SER A 66 -6.03 1.11 3.02
N VAL A 67 -6.60 0.43 4.01
CA VAL A 67 -6.98 1.04 5.30
C VAL A 67 -5.70 1.18 6.10
N ILE A 68 -5.42 2.38 6.61
CA ILE A 68 -4.13 2.66 7.25
C ILE A 68 -4.20 2.64 8.77
N ASP A 69 -5.38 2.76 9.37
CA ASP A 69 -5.57 2.70 10.82
C ASP A 69 -6.98 2.28 11.23
N GLY A 70 -7.17 2.07 12.54
CA GLY A 70 -8.47 1.75 13.13
C GLY A 70 -9.47 2.92 13.19
N ARG A 71 -9.13 4.13 12.71
CA ARG A 71 -10.10 5.21 12.54
C ARG A 71 -10.83 5.12 11.19
N GLY A 72 -10.41 4.19 10.34
CA GLY A 72 -10.94 4.02 9.01
C GLY A 72 -10.29 4.92 7.96
N ASP A 73 -9.20 5.63 8.29
CA ASP A 73 -8.44 6.36 7.27
C ASP A 73 -7.98 5.39 6.19
N SER A 74 -8.06 5.83 4.94
CA SER A 74 -7.74 5.00 3.78
C SER A 74 -6.90 5.75 2.77
N VAL A 75 -6.13 5.00 1.99
CA VAL A 75 -5.31 5.55 0.92
C VAL A 75 -5.46 4.73 -0.34
N LEU A 76 -5.28 5.37 -1.49
CA LEU A 76 -5.06 4.72 -2.78
C LEU A 76 -3.70 5.14 -3.31
N MET A 77 -2.88 4.16 -3.67
CA MET A 77 -1.55 4.39 -4.23
C MET A 77 -1.54 4.10 -5.74
N SER A 78 -1.30 5.11 -6.58
CA SER A 78 -1.37 5.01 -8.05
C SER A 78 -0.05 5.40 -8.72
N SER A 79 0.24 4.88 -9.92
CA SER A 79 1.38 5.34 -10.73
C SER A 79 1.05 6.57 -11.58
N GLY A 80 0.20 7.46 -11.07
CA GLY A 80 -0.11 8.74 -11.70
C GLY A 80 -0.84 8.62 -13.03
N PRO A 81 -0.51 9.47 -14.04
CA PRO A 81 -1.23 9.52 -15.31
C PRO A 81 -1.03 8.30 -16.21
N GLY A 82 -0.10 7.39 -15.93
CA GLY A 82 0.13 6.20 -16.76
C GLY A 82 1.29 5.32 -16.31
N CYS A 83 1.24 4.02 -16.57
CA CYS A 83 2.48 3.28 -16.86
C CYS A 83 2.87 3.63 -18.28
N VAL A 84 4.11 4.06 -18.46
CA VAL A 84 4.68 4.26 -19.81
C VAL A 84 5.56 3.06 -20.24
N GLY A 85 5.58 1.99 -19.45
CA GLY A 85 6.46 0.84 -19.69
C GLY A 85 7.87 1.05 -19.13
N VAL A 86 8.71 0.03 -19.31
CA VAL A 86 10.08 0.00 -18.76
C VAL A 86 10.96 1.00 -19.50
N GLY A 87 11.67 1.86 -18.76
CA GLY A 87 12.74 2.71 -19.29
C GLY A 87 12.32 4.10 -19.75
N LEU A 88 11.02 4.43 -19.74
CA LEU A 88 10.54 5.79 -20.00
C LEU A 88 10.43 6.60 -18.69
N PRO A 89 10.88 7.87 -18.66
CA PRO A 89 10.95 8.68 -17.44
C PRO A 89 9.59 9.25 -17.03
N THR A 90 8.55 8.44 -16.87
CA THR A 90 7.18 8.98 -16.68
C THR A 90 6.19 8.07 -15.94
N PRO A 91 6.57 7.52 -14.77
CA PRO A 91 5.59 7.59 -13.69
C PRO A 91 6.17 8.21 -12.41
N ARG A 92 5.34 8.99 -11.72
CA ARG A 92 5.49 9.25 -10.29
C ARG A 92 4.48 8.36 -9.58
N GLN A 93 4.85 7.82 -8.42
CA GLN A 93 3.89 7.16 -7.55
C GLN A 93 3.17 8.25 -6.75
N PHE A 94 1.86 8.29 -6.84
CA PHE A 94 1.00 9.19 -6.09
C PHE A 94 0.24 8.41 -5.01
N LEU A 95 -0.16 9.12 -3.97
CA LEU A 95 -1.03 8.61 -2.93
C LEU A 95 -2.16 9.61 -2.67
N THR A 96 -3.41 9.15 -2.86
CA THR A 96 -4.63 9.88 -2.50
C THR A 96 -5.14 9.36 -1.17
N LYS A 97 -5.37 10.25 -0.20
CA LYS A 97 -5.89 9.90 1.13
C LYS A 97 -7.36 10.24 1.27
N TYR A 98 -8.10 9.39 1.97
CA TYR A 98 -9.45 9.62 2.50
C TYR A 98 -9.36 9.60 4.02
N THR A 99 -9.73 10.69 4.67
CA THR A 99 -9.65 10.84 6.13
C THR A 99 -11.05 10.80 6.71
N PHE A 100 -11.27 9.97 7.74
CA PHE A 100 -12.54 9.97 8.46
C PHE A 100 -12.61 11.18 9.39
N CYS A 101 -13.64 12.01 9.25
CA CYS A 101 -13.81 13.25 10.01
C CYS A 101 -14.87 13.16 11.12
N GLY A 102 -15.31 11.94 11.48
CA GLY A 102 -16.33 11.70 12.50
C GLY A 102 -17.75 11.51 11.95
N THR A 103 -18.06 12.10 10.80
CA THR A 103 -19.37 11.99 10.14
C THR A 103 -19.31 11.38 8.74
N GLY A 104 -18.12 10.97 8.29
CA GLY A 104 -17.86 10.46 6.95
C GLY A 104 -16.40 10.66 6.56
N TRP A 105 -16.08 10.38 5.29
CA TRP A 105 -14.75 10.54 4.72
C TRP A 105 -14.64 11.78 3.85
N GLN A 106 -13.49 12.43 3.96
CA GLN A 106 -13.07 13.50 3.05
C GLN A 106 -11.84 13.07 2.27
N ARG A 107 -11.92 13.17 0.94
CA ARG A 107 -10.76 13.01 0.05
C ARG A 107 -9.83 14.22 0.25
N ARG A 108 -8.53 13.98 0.42
CA ARG A 108 -7.52 15.03 0.29
C ARG A 108 -7.57 15.61 -1.12
N GLU A 109 -7.68 16.94 -1.21
CA GLU A 109 -7.80 17.66 -2.47
C GLU A 109 -6.64 17.32 -3.42
N GLU A 110 -5.41 17.50 -2.95
CA GLU A 110 -4.18 17.24 -3.69
C GLU A 110 -3.56 15.88 -3.31
N PRO A 111 -3.24 15.01 -4.29
CA PRO A 111 -2.51 13.79 -4.03
C PRO A 111 -1.06 14.10 -3.63
N SER A 112 -0.49 13.28 -2.74
CA SER A 112 0.94 13.36 -2.41
C SER A 112 1.77 12.60 -3.45
N ILE A 113 3.00 13.07 -3.71
CA ILE A 113 4.00 12.30 -4.46
C ILE A 113 4.69 11.36 -3.47
N LEU A 114 4.38 10.07 -3.55
CA LEU A 114 5.02 9.02 -2.76
C LEU A 114 6.43 8.71 -3.30
N ASP A 115 6.58 8.64 -4.62
CA ASP A 115 7.88 8.43 -5.24
C ASP A 115 7.99 9.13 -6.59
N TYR A 116 9.14 9.75 -6.84
CA TYR A 116 9.42 10.52 -8.05
C TYR A 116 10.43 9.85 -8.98
N ASP A 117 11.09 8.77 -8.55
CA ASP A 117 12.13 8.08 -9.31
C ASP A 117 11.79 6.62 -9.60
N ILE A 118 10.50 6.33 -9.82
CA ILE A 118 10.08 4.99 -10.25
C ILE A 118 10.33 4.81 -11.75
N ARG A 119 10.80 3.63 -12.15
CA ARG A 119 11.09 3.29 -13.56
C ARG A 119 10.00 2.45 -14.22
N HIS A 120 9.02 2.06 -13.42
CA HIS A 120 7.82 1.39 -13.83
C HIS A 120 6.75 1.60 -12.76
N CYS A 121 5.54 1.15 -13.05
CA CYS A 121 4.44 1.08 -12.11
C CYS A 121 4.83 0.50 -10.73
N GLY A 122 4.37 1.18 -9.66
CA GLY A 122 4.38 0.64 -8.32
C GLY A 122 3.15 -0.22 -8.08
N SER A 123 3.35 -1.51 -7.81
CA SER A 123 2.29 -2.50 -7.67
C SER A 123 2.05 -2.90 -6.22
N ALA A 124 0.85 -3.42 -5.95
CA ALA A 124 0.49 -4.13 -4.73
C ALA A 124 0.84 -3.33 -3.46
N GLY A 125 0.51 -2.03 -3.48
CA GLY A 125 0.72 -1.14 -2.35
C GLY A 125 0.06 -1.64 -1.07
N SER A 126 0.80 -1.51 0.04
CA SER A 126 0.34 -1.76 1.40
C SER A 126 0.77 -0.59 2.26
N VAL A 127 -0.14 -0.05 3.06
CA VAL A 127 0.13 1.15 3.88
C VAL A 127 -0.41 0.95 5.29
N ILE A 128 0.35 1.40 6.30
CA ILE A 128 -0.05 1.40 7.71
C ILE A 128 0.27 2.74 8.36
N ARG A 129 -0.46 3.07 9.42
CA ARG A 129 -0.11 4.10 10.40
C ARG A 129 0.30 3.42 11.70
N LEU A 130 1.41 3.84 12.31
CA LEU A 130 1.84 3.27 13.58
C LEU A 130 0.86 3.65 14.70
N PRO A 131 0.18 2.70 15.37
CA PRO A 131 -0.81 2.99 16.40
C PRO A 131 -0.19 3.43 17.73
N SER A 132 1.07 3.05 18.00
CA SER A 132 1.76 3.27 19.27
C SER A 132 3.29 3.35 19.08
N GLY A 133 4.01 3.61 20.17
CA GLY A 133 5.47 3.73 20.19
C GLY A 133 5.98 5.15 19.90
N PRO A 134 7.32 5.35 19.90
CA PRO A 134 7.94 6.68 19.77
C PRO A 134 7.65 7.39 18.44
N LYS A 135 7.19 6.65 17.43
CA LYS A 135 6.82 7.15 16.10
C LYS A 135 5.32 6.99 15.82
N ARG A 136 4.48 6.94 16.87
CA ARG A 136 3.01 6.91 16.74
C ARG A 136 2.54 7.96 15.73
N GLY A 137 1.63 7.57 14.84
CA GLY A 137 1.08 8.45 13.81
C GLY A 137 1.87 8.48 12.51
N ARG A 138 3.15 8.05 12.50
CA ARG A 138 3.93 7.85 11.27
C ARG A 138 3.21 6.89 10.34
N ILE A 139 3.14 7.24 9.06
CA ILE A 139 2.60 6.39 8.01
C ILE A 139 3.77 5.71 7.30
N TRP A 140 3.65 4.43 7.01
CA TRP A 140 4.57 3.70 6.16
C TRP A 140 3.84 3.13 4.95
N ALA A 141 4.46 3.19 3.78
CA ALA A 141 3.97 2.59 2.55
C ALA A 141 5.03 1.67 1.95
N ALA A 142 4.63 0.47 1.55
CA ALA A 142 5.46 -0.49 0.83
C ALA A 142 4.79 -0.91 -0.49
N TRP A 143 5.58 -1.13 -1.54
CA TRP A 143 5.08 -1.53 -2.85
C TRP A 143 6.14 -2.30 -3.65
N GLY A 144 5.68 -3.17 -4.55
CA GLY A 144 6.54 -3.83 -5.52
C GLY A 144 6.89 -2.88 -6.66
N THR A 145 8.11 -2.95 -7.18
CA THR A 145 8.58 -2.10 -8.26
C THR A 145 9.54 -2.83 -9.20
N VAL A 146 9.81 -2.21 -10.35
CA VAL A 146 10.93 -2.56 -11.24
C VAL A 146 11.97 -1.47 -11.10
N ASP A 147 13.16 -1.84 -10.63
CA ASP A 147 14.24 -0.88 -10.41
C ASP A 147 15.00 -0.51 -11.70
N ARG A 148 15.99 0.38 -11.58
CA ARG A 148 16.84 0.83 -12.71
C ARG A 148 17.65 -0.28 -13.36
N LEU A 149 17.86 -1.40 -12.68
CA LEU A 149 18.60 -2.56 -13.17
C LEU A 149 17.68 -3.66 -13.70
N ARG A 150 16.40 -3.36 -13.92
CA ARG A 150 15.37 -4.32 -14.36
C ARG A 150 15.22 -5.49 -13.39
N ARG A 151 15.32 -5.22 -12.09
CA ARG A 151 15.06 -6.18 -11.03
C ARG A 151 13.72 -5.88 -10.40
N LEU A 152 12.99 -6.92 -10.04
CA LEU A 152 11.85 -6.80 -9.13
C LEU A 152 12.39 -6.52 -7.74
N ALA A 153 11.80 -5.55 -7.05
CA ALA A 153 12.20 -5.20 -5.69
C ALA A 153 11.02 -4.66 -4.89
N VAL A 154 11.15 -4.67 -3.56
CA VAL A 154 10.23 -3.98 -2.66
C VAL A 154 10.81 -2.62 -2.31
N HIS A 155 10.01 -1.58 -2.51
CA HIS A 155 10.29 -0.25 -1.98
C HIS A 155 9.44 0.01 -0.73
N CYS A 156 9.96 0.83 0.16
CA CYS A 156 9.28 1.30 1.35
C CYS A 156 9.71 2.73 1.72
N LYS A 157 8.73 3.57 2.06
CA LYS A 157 8.93 4.95 2.54
C LYS A 157 8.00 5.23 3.71
N TYR A 158 8.35 6.24 4.50
CA TYR A 158 7.53 6.72 5.60
C TYR A 158 7.20 8.21 5.47
N SER A 159 6.18 8.63 6.20
CA SER A 159 5.76 10.02 6.33
C SER A 159 5.45 10.32 7.78
N ASP A 160 5.95 11.47 8.26
CA ASP A 160 5.69 12.01 9.60
C ASP A 160 4.68 13.18 9.58
N ASP A 161 4.12 13.53 8.42
CA ASP A 161 3.23 14.68 8.22
C ASP A 161 1.87 14.27 7.62
N ASP A 162 1.36 13.13 8.07
CA ASP A 162 0.11 12.52 7.60
C ASP A 162 0.12 12.14 6.11
N GLY A 163 1.28 11.85 5.53
CA GLY A 163 1.41 11.43 4.14
C GLY A 163 1.44 12.60 3.16
N LYS A 164 1.87 13.80 3.58
CA LYS A 164 2.09 14.93 2.66
C LYS A 164 3.46 14.84 2.00
N THR A 165 4.50 14.52 2.77
CA THR A 165 5.87 14.25 2.31
C THR A 165 6.31 12.84 2.67
N TRP A 166 7.25 12.29 1.88
CA TRP A 166 7.68 10.89 1.98
C TRP A 166 9.19 10.76 1.95
N TRP A 167 9.72 9.98 2.90
CA TRP A 167 11.13 9.80 3.16
C TRP A 167 11.49 8.32 3.08
N HIS A 168 12.67 7.99 2.56
CA HIS A 168 13.18 6.63 2.61
C HIS A 168 13.91 6.36 3.92
N ALA A 169 13.88 5.11 4.36
CA ALA A 169 14.56 4.68 5.57
C ALA A 169 15.86 3.95 5.21
N GLY A 170 17.00 4.67 5.26
CA GLY A 170 18.31 4.19 4.83
C GLY A 170 18.82 4.90 3.58
N LYS A 171 19.62 4.20 2.75
CA LYS A 171 20.28 4.76 1.55
C LYS A 171 19.33 5.06 0.38
N GLY A 172 18.09 4.54 0.42
CA GLY A 172 17.10 4.68 -0.63
C GLY A 172 15.82 3.95 -0.26
N ALA A 173 14.84 3.95 -1.18
CA ALA A 173 13.53 3.35 -0.92
C ALA A 173 13.55 1.81 -0.89
N GLY A 174 14.55 1.15 -1.48
CA GLY A 174 14.61 -0.31 -1.53
C GLY A 174 14.77 -0.96 -0.16
N VAL A 175 13.93 -1.95 0.14
CA VAL A 175 14.09 -2.83 1.31
C VAL A 175 15.29 -3.75 1.04
N PRO A 176 16.33 -3.76 1.89
CA PRO A 176 17.53 -4.57 1.66
C PRO A 176 17.22 -6.05 1.48
N GLY A 177 17.86 -6.66 0.48
CA GLY A 177 17.68 -8.08 0.16
C GLY A 177 16.42 -8.44 -0.63
N SER A 178 15.53 -7.49 -0.92
CA SER A 178 14.31 -7.72 -1.71
C SER A 178 14.52 -7.76 -3.23
N ALA A 179 15.63 -7.22 -3.74
CA ALA A 179 15.89 -7.17 -5.17
C ALA A 179 16.20 -8.57 -5.74
N GLU A 180 15.46 -8.98 -6.75
CA GLU A 180 15.64 -10.25 -7.47
C GLU A 180 16.70 -10.15 -8.59
N ALA A 181 16.93 -11.27 -9.29
CA ALA A 181 17.70 -11.26 -10.52
C ALA A 181 17.02 -10.40 -11.60
N PRO A 182 17.78 -9.82 -12.55
CA PRO A 182 17.21 -9.13 -13.68
C PRO A 182 16.27 -10.05 -14.50
N PHE A 183 15.12 -9.53 -14.92
CA PHE A 183 14.13 -10.29 -15.69
C PHE A 183 14.09 -9.85 -17.17
N THR A 184 13.46 -10.67 -18.01
CA THR A 184 13.20 -10.35 -19.43
C THR A 184 11.84 -9.67 -19.61
N ILE A 185 11.73 -8.75 -20.56
CA ILE A 185 10.49 -7.96 -20.77
C ILE A 185 9.28 -8.91 -20.90
N ASN A 186 8.19 -8.59 -20.19
CA ASN A 186 6.92 -9.34 -20.15
C ASN A 186 6.92 -10.70 -19.42
N THR A 187 7.96 -11.08 -18.67
CA THR A 187 7.99 -12.33 -17.89
C THR A 187 7.94 -12.11 -16.36
N TYR A 188 7.46 -10.95 -15.93
CA TYR A 188 7.58 -10.53 -14.53
C TYR A 188 6.23 -10.49 -13.79
N SER A 189 6.28 -10.78 -12.50
CA SER A 189 5.18 -10.53 -11.55
C SER A 189 5.73 -9.71 -10.41
N TYR A 190 5.11 -8.57 -10.09
CA TYR A 190 5.57 -7.77 -8.97
C TYR A 190 5.53 -8.57 -7.68
N GLN A 191 6.55 -8.36 -6.86
CA GLN A 191 6.49 -8.69 -5.45
C GLN A 191 5.28 -7.98 -4.84
N GLN A 192 4.49 -8.70 -4.05
CA GLN A 192 3.26 -8.17 -3.43
C GLN A 192 3.50 -7.92 -1.94
N PRO A 193 4.18 -6.82 -1.56
CA PRO A 193 4.57 -6.64 -0.18
C PRO A 193 3.37 -6.39 0.72
N ARG A 194 3.47 -6.86 1.96
CA ARG A 194 2.61 -6.48 3.08
C ARG A 194 3.44 -5.78 4.11
N ILE A 195 2.92 -4.67 4.63
CA ILE A 195 3.55 -3.95 5.73
C ILE A 195 2.67 -4.05 6.97
N ALA A 196 3.29 -4.32 8.11
CA ALA A 196 2.61 -4.47 9.39
C ALA A 196 3.34 -3.70 10.49
N TYR A 197 2.59 -3.33 11.53
CA TYR A 197 3.15 -2.80 12.75
C TYR A 197 3.93 -3.92 13.47
N PHE A 198 5.15 -3.62 13.91
CA PHE A 198 6.00 -4.56 14.65
C PHE A 198 6.81 -3.81 15.71
N ARG A 199 6.51 -4.03 16.99
CA ARG A 199 7.26 -3.48 18.15
C ARG A 199 7.56 -1.97 18.05
N GLY A 200 6.54 -1.16 17.77
CA GLY A 200 6.68 0.29 17.64
C GLY A 200 7.23 0.78 16.29
N GLN A 201 7.47 -0.13 15.34
CA GLN A 201 8.06 0.14 14.03
C GLN A 201 7.30 -0.58 12.90
N ALA A 202 7.87 -0.59 11.70
CA ALA A 202 7.34 -1.31 10.55
C ALA A 202 8.10 -2.62 10.27
N ALA A 203 7.38 -3.65 9.87
CA ALA A 203 7.92 -4.86 9.25
C ALA A 203 7.29 -5.04 7.86
N VAL A 204 8.11 -5.41 6.88
CA VAL A 204 7.70 -5.64 5.49
C VAL A 204 7.91 -7.10 5.14
N PHE A 205 6.89 -7.72 4.57
CA PHE A 205 6.83 -9.10 4.14
C PHE A 205 6.64 -9.14 2.63
N TRP A 206 7.30 -10.04 1.92
CA TRP A 206 7.11 -10.23 0.48
C TRP A 206 7.39 -11.66 0.09
N GLN A 207 6.87 -12.09 -1.05
CA GLN A 207 7.16 -13.39 -1.63
C GLN A 207 8.02 -13.20 -2.88
N ASP A 208 9.11 -13.96 -2.98
CA ASP A 208 10.00 -14.01 -4.14
C ASP A 208 10.37 -15.48 -4.47
N SER A 209 11.34 -15.69 -5.36
CA SER A 209 11.82 -17.02 -5.76
C SER A 209 12.47 -17.82 -4.61
N HIS A 210 12.79 -17.17 -3.49
CA HIS A 210 13.32 -17.80 -2.28
C HIS A 210 12.23 -18.08 -1.23
N GLY A 211 10.96 -17.83 -1.54
CA GLY A 211 9.81 -18.08 -0.67
C GLY A 211 9.27 -16.80 -0.02
N LEU A 212 8.58 -16.96 1.12
CA LEU A 212 8.10 -15.84 1.90
C LEU A 212 9.25 -15.26 2.73
N ARG A 213 9.46 -13.96 2.64
CA ARG A 213 10.56 -13.25 3.31
C ARG A 213 10.06 -12.03 4.04
N TRP A 214 10.87 -11.55 4.97
CA TRP A 214 10.55 -10.34 5.70
C TRP A 214 11.81 -9.57 6.13
N SER A 215 11.63 -8.29 6.42
CA SER A 215 12.62 -7.41 7.04
C SER A 215 11.89 -6.44 7.96
N ARG A 216 12.52 -6.06 9.08
CA ARG A 216 11.97 -5.12 10.07
C ARG A 216 12.83 -3.87 10.17
N PHE A 217 12.19 -2.75 10.45
CA PHE A 217 12.87 -1.49 10.68
C PHE A 217 13.19 -1.31 12.17
N GLU A 218 14.46 -1.27 12.53
CA GLU A 218 14.92 -1.20 13.92
C GLU A 218 16.21 -0.36 14.01
N GLY A 219 16.30 0.52 15.01
CA GLY A 219 17.49 1.34 15.21
C GLY A 219 17.84 2.24 14.02
N GLY A 220 16.83 2.69 13.26
CA GLY A 220 17.05 3.57 12.09
C GLY A 220 17.47 2.84 10.81
N ARG A 221 17.47 1.50 10.79
CA ARG A 221 17.86 0.70 9.63
C ARG A 221 16.93 -0.51 9.44
N TRP A 222 16.86 -1.00 8.21
CA TRP A 222 16.26 -2.30 7.93
C TRP A 222 17.18 -3.43 8.41
N SER A 223 16.60 -4.50 8.96
CA SER A 223 17.28 -5.75 9.23
C SER A 223 17.67 -6.46 7.93
N THR A 224 18.57 -7.43 8.02
CA THR A 224 18.77 -8.41 6.95
C THR A 224 17.44 -9.09 6.64
N ALA A 225 17.19 -9.36 5.36
CA ALA A 225 16.01 -10.10 4.93
C ALA A 225 16.10 -11.57 5.37
N GLU A 226 15.08 -12.02 6.07
CA GLU A 226 14.98 -13.38 6.61
C GLU A 226 13.94 -14.17 5.83
N VAL A 227 14.15 -15.48 5.68
CA VAL A 227 13.18 -16.41 5.07
C VAL A 227 12.24 -16.90 6.16
N ILE A 228 10.93 -16.84 5.90
CA ILE A 228 9.91 -17.48 6.73
C ILE A 228 9.76 -18.91 6.20
N ASP A 229 10.36 -19.87 6.90
CA ASP A 229 10.19 -21.29 6.57
C ASP A 229 8.76 -21.72 6.95
N PRO A 230 7.92 -22.13 5.97
CA PRO A 230 6.56 -22.56 6.26
C PRO A 230 6.49 -23.84 7.12
N LYS A 231 7.59 -24.58 7.26
CA LYS A 231 7.69 -25.77 8.12
C LYS A 231 8.06 -25.44 9.56
N LEU A 232 8.55 -24.23 9.82
CA LEU A 232 8.91 -23.80 11.16
C LEU A 232 7.62 -23.60 11.97
N ARG A 233 7.34 -24.54 12.88
CA ARG A 233 6.30 -24.36 13.91
C ARG A 233 6.83 -23.37 14.94
N VAL A 234 6.41 -22.11 14.82
CA VAL A 234 6.66 -21.12 15.85
C VAL A 234 5.55 -21.23 16.89
N THR A 235 5.88 -21.68 18.10
CA THR A 235 5.00 -21.48 19.24
C THR A 235 4.99 -19.98 19.51
N LEU A 236 3.88 -19.31 19.22
CA LEU A 236 3.68 -17.91 19.60
C LEU A 236 3.83 -17.83 21.13
N ALA A 237 4.99 -17.38 21.58
CA ALA A 237 5.16 -16.90 22.95
C ALA A 237 4.39 -15.58 23.04
N VAL A 238 3.07 -15.69 23.20
CA VAL A 238 2.25 -14.57 23.62
C VAL A 238 2.75 -14.27 25.03
N SER A 239 3.54 -13.21 25.19
CA SER A 239 3.89 -12.79 26.54
C SER A 239 2.58 -12.49 27.26
N GLU A 240 2.39 -12.99 28.47
CA GLU A 240 1.16 -12.81 29.26
C GLU A 240 0.82 -11.34 29.53
N HIS A 241 1.68 -10.41 29.11
CA HIS A 241 1.55 -8.96 29.27
C HIS A 241 1.21 -8.19 27.99
N GLU A 242 1.17 -8.84 26.81
CA GLU A 242 0.76 -8.19 25.56
C GLU A 242 -0.69 -8.56 25.22
N SER A 243 -1.65 -7.81 25.77
CA SER A 243 -3.05 -7.91 25.36
C SER A 243 -3.23 -7.21 24.01
N PHE A 244 -3.52 -7.98 22.96
CA PHE A 244 -4.09 -7.43 21.73
C PHE A 244 -5.56 -7.11 21.99
N ARG A 245 -5.92 -5.82 22.05
CA ARG A 245 -7.32 -5.42 21.90
C ARG A 245 -7.64 -5.44 20.40
N VAL A 246 -8.52 -6.35 20.00
CA VAL A 246 -9.20 -6.31 18.69
C VAL A 246 -10.22 -5.19 18.71
#